data_AF-A0A0D2RJ11-F1
#
_entry.id   AF-A0A0D2RJ11-F1
#
_cell.length_a   1.000
_cell.length_b   1.000
_cell.length_c   1.000
_cell.angle_alpha   90.00
_cell.angle_beta   90.00
_cell.angle_gamma   90.00
#
_symmetry.space_group_name_H-M   'P 1'
#
loop_
_entity.id
_entity.type
_entity.pdbx_description
1 polymer ?
#
loop_
_entity_poly.entity_id
_entity_poly.type
_entity_poly.pdbx_seq_one_letter_code
_entity_poly.pdbx_strand_id
1 'polypeptide(L)'
;MASGSVNLEEIPYESLMNELLRRMKCAPKPEKRLILIGPPGSGKGTQSPIIKDEHCLCHLAAGDMLRAAVSAKTPLGIKAKEAMDKGELVSDDLVVGIIDEAMKKPSCKKGFILDGFPRTVAQAQKLDEMLERQGVKIDKVLDFAIDDAVLEERISGRWIHPASGRSYHTKFAPPRVPGVDDVINYYSKKGIVATLHAEKPLTDVTDEVRKVLS
;
A
#
# COMPACT_ATOMS: atom_id res chain seq x y z
N MET A 1 -0.74 -6.57 22.47
CA MET A 1 0.26 -5.65 21.87
C MET A 1 -0.51 -4.51 21.23
N ALA A 2 -0.10 -3.28 21.54
CA ALA A 2 -0.93 -2.08 21.52
C ALA A 2 -1.76 -1.88 20.25
N SER A 3 -3.08 -1.96 20.37
CA SER A 3 -3.95 -1.14 19.53
C SER A 3 -3.59 0.31 19.87
N GLY A 4 -2.81 0.98 19.01
CA GLY A 4 -2.69 2.43 19.06
C GLY A 4 -4.10 2.98 18.89
N SER A 5 -4.78 3.28 20.00
CA SER A 5 -6.09 3.90 19.98
C SER A 5 -5.88 5.27 19.37
N VAL A 6 -6.34 5.43 18.14
CA VAL A 6 -6.35 6.73 17.48
C VAL A 6 -7.16 7.67 18.36
N ASN A 7 -6.55 8.72 18.87
CA ASN A 7 -7.25 9.74 19.64
C ASN A 7 -8.10 10.58 18.69
N LEU A 8 -9.42 10.42 18.76
CA LEU A 8 -10.34 11.14 17.87
C LEU A 8 -10.33 12.65 18.13
N GLU A 9 -9.91 13.10 19.32
CA GLU A 9 -9.81 14.52 19.68
C GLU A 9 -8.71 15.25 18.90
N GLU A 10 -7.69 14.53 18.43
CA GLU A 10 -6.57 15.07 17.66
C GLU A 10 -6.85 15.12 16.15
N ILE A 11 -7.95 14.52 15.69
CA ILE A 11 -8.31 14.48 14.28
C ILE A 11 -9.18 15.70 13.93
N PRO A 12 -8.81 16.50 12.92
CA PRO A 12 -9.64 17.61 12.46
C PRO A 12 -11.07 17.15 12.12
N TYR A 13 -12.07 17.93 12.55
CA TYR A 13 -13.49 17.57 12.37
C TYR A 13 -13.84 17.32 10.89
N GLU A 14 -13.26 18.07 9.95
CA GLU A 14 -13.42 17.89 8.50
C GLU A 14 -12.99 16.50 8.05
N SER A 15 -11.83 16.04 8.52
CA SER A 15 -11.30 14.70 8.22
C SER A 15 -12.22 13.61 8.75
N LEU A 16 -12.74 13.78 9.98
CA LEU A 16 -13.68 12.85 10.57
C LEU A 16 -14.99 12.78 9.76
N MET A 17 -15.55 13.95 9.40
CA MET A 17 -16.78 14.03 8.61
C MET A 17 -16.60 13.45 7.20
N ASN A 18 -15.46 13.70 6.56
CA ASN A 18 -15.14 13.12 5.25
C ASN A 18 -15.04 11.59 5.31
N GLU A 19 -14.39 11.05 6.34
CA GLU A 19 -14.29 9.61 6.55
C GLU A 19 -15.66 8.98 6.85
N LEU A 20 -16.50 9.63 7.64
CA LEU A 20 -17.88 9.20 7.89
C LEU A 20 -18.71 9.20 6.60
N LEU A 21 -18.67 10.28 5.83
CA LEU A 21 -19.35 10.38 4.53
C LEU A 21 -18.90 9.28 3.57
N ARG A 22 -17.59 9.00 3.49
CA ARG A 22 -17.04 7.88 2.70
C ARG A 22 -17.64 6.55 3.14
N ARG A 23 -17.65 6.27 4.45
CA ARG A 23 -18.20 5.03 5.01
C ARG A 23 -19.70 4.88 4.77
N MET A 24 -20.46 5.97 4.88
CA MET A 24 -21.89 5.96 4.60
C MET A 24 -22.19 5.65 3.12
N LYS A 25 -21.37 6.15 2.18
CA LYS A 25 -21.53 5.89 0.75
C LYS A 25 -21.24 4.42 0.36
N CYS A 26 -20.26 3.79 1.00
CA CYS A 26 -19.89 2.40 0.72
C CYS A 26 -20.67 1.37 1.57
N ALA A 27 -21.28 1.78 2.69
CA ALA A 27 -22.05 0.91 3.59
C ALA A 27 -23.15 0.08 2.90
N PRO A 28 -23.92 0.60 1.93
CA PRO A 28 -24.95 -0.20 1.25
C PRO A 28 -24.38 -1.16 0.18
N LYS A 29 -23.11 -1.01 -0.24
CA LYS A 29 -22.54 -1.87 -1.29
C LYS A 29 -22.34 -3.31 -0.78
N PRO A 30 -22.46 -4.34 -1.63
CA PRO A 30 -22.23 -5.72 -1.20
C PRO A 30 -20.77 -5.95 -0.78
N GLU A 31 -20.55 -6.98 0.04
CA GLU A 31 -19.21 -7.48 0.32
C GLU A 31 -18.53 -7.94 -0.99
N LYS A 32 -17.22 -7.73 -1.09
CA LYS A 32 -16.44 -8.13 -2.27
C LYS A 32 -15.04 -8.58 -1.89
N ARG A 33 -14.61 -9.68 -2.48
CA ARG A 33 -13.28 -10.29 -2.31
C ARG A 33 -12.63 -10.39 -3.68
N LEU A 34 -11.67 -9.50 -3.92
CA LEU A 34 -11.09 -9.25 -5.23
C LEU A 34 -9.62 -9.65 -5.26
N ILE A 35 -9.17 -10.17 -6.39
CA ILE A 35 -7.74 -10.31 -6.70
C ILE A 35 -7.44 -9.39 -7.88
N LEU A 36 -6.35 -8.61 -7.80
CA LEU A 36 -5.87 -7.77 -8.88
C LEU A 36 -4.57 -8.35 -9.43
N ILE A 37 -4.63 -8.85 -10.67
CA ILE A 37 -3.51 -9.44 -11.41
C ILE A 37 -3.11 -8.51 -12.55
N GLY A 38 -1.81 -8.50 -12.86
CA GLY A 38 -1.26 -7.79 -14.01
C GLY A 38 0.18 -7.36 -13.75
N PRO A 39 0.92 -6.95 -14.79
CA PRO A 39 2.33 -6.56 -14.65
C PRO A 39 2.50 -5.24 -13.86
N PRO A 40 3.69 -4.96 -13.29
CA PRO A 40 4.00 -3.63 -12.76
C PRO A 40 3.72 -2.55 -13.82
N GLY A 41 3.13 -1.41 -13.46
CA GLY A 41 2.76 -0.37 -14.45
C GLY A 41 1.40 -0.57 -15.14
N SER A 42 0.72 -1.71 -14.91
CA SER A 42 -0.63 -1.95 -15.49
C SER A 42 -1.73 -1.05 -14.91
N GLY A 43 -1.47 -0.36 -13.80
CA GLY A 43 -2.43 0.55 -13.15
C GLY A 43 -3.10 0.01 -11.88
N LYS A 44 -2.74 -1.20 -11.43
CA LYS A 44 -3.25 -1.78 -10.17
C LYS A 44 -3.12 -0.83 -8.98
N GLY A 45 -1.92 -0.29 -8.73
CA GLY A 45 -1.67 0.63 -7.62
C GLY A 45 -2.49 1.93 -7.66
N THR A 46 -3.00 2.32 -8.82
CA THR A 46 -3.95 3.44 -8.96
C THR A 46 -5.37 3.00 -8.65
N GLN A 47 -5.79 1.82 -9.11
CA GLN A 47 -7.16 1.32 -8.94
C GLN A 47 -7.42 0.71 -7.56
N SER A 48 -6.46 0.05 -6.93
CA SER A 48 -6.63 -0.60 -5.63
C SER A 48 -7.13 0.39 -4.54
N PRO A 49 -6.54 1.59 -4.37
CA PRO A 49 -7.02 2.57 -3.39
C PRO A 49 -8.41 3.11 -3.73
N ILE A 50 -8.71 3.33 -5.01
CA ILE A 50 -10.02 3.82 -5.47
C ILE A 50 -11.10 2.78 -5.13
N ILE A 51 -10.90 1.52 -5.50
CA ILE A 51 -11.84 0.43 -5.23
C ILE A 51 -11.99 0.23 -3.71
N LYS A 52 -10.87 0.28 -2.96
CA LYS A 52 -10.86 0.20 -1.49
C LYS A 52 -11.78 1.26 -0.88
N ASP A 53 -11.67 2.50 -1.33
CA ASP A 53 -12.47 3.61 -0.79
C ASP A 53 -13.91 3.56 -1.23
N GLU A 54 -14.17 3.23 -2.49
CA GLU A 54 -15.51 3.14 -3.03
C GLU A 54 -16.33 1.99 -2.43
N HIS A 55 -15.70 0.86 -2.10
CA HIS A 55 -16.36 -0.35 -1.60
C HIS A 55 -16.09 -0.63 -0.11
N CYS A 56 -15.29 0.20 0.57
CA CYS A 56 -14.82 -0.02 1.93
C CYS A 56 -14.21 -1.41 2.14
N LEU A 57 -13.43 -1.84 1.16
CA LEU A 57 -12.64 -3.07 1.24
C LEU A 57 -11.33 -2.78 1.96
N CYS A 58 -10.68 -3.82 2.47
CA CYS A 58 -9.31 -3.68 2.93
C CYS A 58 -8.32 -4.01 1.79
N HIS A 59 -7.26 -3.21 1.68
CA HIS A 59 -6.23 -3.42 0.65
C HIS A 59 -5.09 -4.23 1.24
N LEU A 60 -4.90 -5.44 0.70
CA LEU A 60 -3.92 -6.43 1.13
C LEU A 60 -2.84 -6.56 0.04
N ALA A 61 -1.83 -5.68 0.11
CA ALA A 61 -0.67 -5.75 -0.76
C ALA A 61 0.40 -6.67 -0.16
N ALA A 62 0.64 -7.84 -0.77
CA ALA A 62 1.45 -8.91 -0.16
C ALA A 62 2.89 -8.46 0.19
N GLY A 63 3.51 -7.65 -0.67
CA GLY A 63 4.84 -7.11 -0.40
C GLY A 63 4.89 -6.14 0.78
N ASP A 64 3.88 -5.29 0.93
CA ASP A 64 3.78 -4.36 2.08
C ASP A 64 3.47 -5.11 3.37
N MET A 65 2.58 -6.11 3.31
CA MET A 65 2.25 -6.94 4.46
C MET A 65 3.46 -7.73 4.97
N LEU A 66 4.26 -8.30 4.06
CA LEU A 66 5.50 -9.01 4.41
C LEU A 66 6.48 -8.06 5.13
N ARG A 67 6.75 -6.90 4.55
CA ARG A 67 7.62 -5.88 5.17
C ARG A 67 7.09 -5.41 6.52
N ALA A 68 5.79 -5.17 6.63
CA ALA A 68 5.15 -4.75 7.87
C ALA A 68 5.24 -5.84 8.95
N ALA A 69 5.02 -7.11 8.59
CA ALA A 69 5.14 -8.24 9.51
C ALA A 69 6.58 -8.37 10.05
N VAL A 70 7.58 -8.26 9.17
CA VAL A 70 9.01 -8.26 9.51
C VAL A 70 9.34 -7.10 10.46
N SER A 71 8.92 -5.88 10.13
CA SER A 71 9.15 -4.69 10.95
C SER A 71 8.50 -4.79 12.32
N ALA A 72 7.26 -5.29 12.38
CA ALA A 72 6.49 -5.48 13.61
C ALA A 72 6.94 -6.71 14.43
N LYS A 73 7.89 -7.52 13.92
CA LYS A 73 8.38 -8.75 14.55
C LYS A 73 7.26 -9.72 14.95
N THR A 74 6.25 -9.88 14.10
CA THR A 74 5.21 -10.89 14.33
C THR A 74 5.80 -12.29 14.23
N PRO A 75 5.17 -13.35 14.77
CA PRO A 75 5.71 -14.71 14.67
C PRO A 75 6.01 -15.15 13.22
N LEU A 76 5.13 -14.79 12.28
CA LEU A 76 5.36 -15.02 10.85
C LEU A 76 6.41 -14.06 10.26
N GLY A 77 6.43 -12.81 10.70
CA GLY A 77 7.43 -11.82 10.29
C GLY A 77 8.85 -12.17 10.71
N ILE A 78 9.04 -12.79 11.87
CA ILE A 78 10.36 -13.29 12.33
C ILE A 78 10.84 -14.40 11.38
N LYS A 79 9.98 -15.39 11.09
CA LYS A 79 10.30 -16.47 10.14
C LYS A 79 10.59 -15.94 8.73
N ALA A 80 9.82 -14.94 8.28
CA ALA A 80 10.06 -14.27 7.01
C ALA A 80 11.43 -13.60 6.99
N LYS A 81 11.76 -12.87 8.06
CA LYS A 81 13.04 -12.19 8.20
C LYS A 81 14.19 -13.18 8.19
N GLU A 82 14.09 -14.30 8.91
CA GLU A 82 15.10 -15.36 8.92
C GLU A 82 15.37 -15.93 7.52
N ALA A 83 14.32 -16.18 6.72
CA ALA A 83 14.48 -16.62 5.34
C ALA A 83 15.17 -15.54 4.48
N MET A 84 14.74 -14.28 4.60
CA MET A 84 15.32 -13.14 3.87
C MET A 84 16.80 -12.92 4.22
N ASP A 85 17.15 -12.99 5.51
CA ASP A 85 18.53 -12.80 6.00
C ASP A 85 19.47 -13.91 5.51
N LYS A 86 18.94 -15.12 5.24
CA LYS A 86 19.69 -16.24 4.63
C LYS A 86 19.77 -16.17 3.10
N GLY A 87 19.13 -15.18 2.47
CA GLY A 87 18.99 -15.11 1.01
C GLY A 87 18.04 -16.16 0.43
N GLU A 88 17.22 -16.80 1.27
CA GLU A 88 16.20 -17.76 0.85
C GLU A 88 14.92 -17.04 0.41
N LEU A 89 14.17 -17.67 -0.49
CA LEU A 89 12.84 -17.17 -0.85
C LEU A 89 11.86 -17.42 0.30
N VAL A 90 11.04 -16.41 0.61
CA VAL A 90 9.94 -16.58 1.56
C VAL A 90 8.95 -17.60 1.00
N SER A 91 8.62 -18.63 1.78
CA SER A 91 7.75 -19.72 1.33
C SER A 91 6.31 -19.27 1.12
N ASP A 92 5.62 -19.92 0.19
CA ASP A 92 4.21 -19.61 -0.12
C ASP A 92 3.30 -19.76 1.11
N ASP A 93 3.55 -20.79 1.94
CA ASP A 93 2.81 -21.00 3.19
C ASP A 93 2.94 -19.83 4.17
N LEU A 94 4.13 -19.24 4.23
CA LEU A 94 4.38 -18.09 5.09
C LEU A 94 3.61 -16.87 4.59
N VAL A 95 3.64 -16.61 3.27
CA VAL A 95 2.90 -15.50 2.66
C VAL A 95 1.40 -15.68 2.85
N VAL A 96 0.86 -16.88 2.64
CA VAL A 96 -0.57 -17.19 2.88
C VAL A 96 -0.93 -17.02 4.35
N GLY A 97 -0.06 -17.41 5.28
CA GLY A 97 -0.27 -17.19 6.71
C GLY A 97 -0.34 -15.70 7.08
N ILE A 98 0.51 -14.86 6.48
CA ILE A 98 0.47 -13.40 6.69
C ILE A 98 -0.83 -12.80 6.15
N ILE A 99 -1.30 -13.29 5.00
CA ILE A 99 -2.58 -12.87 4.42
C ILE A 99 -3.73 -13.27 5.34
N ASP A 100 -3.74 -14.50 5.84
CA ASP A 100 -4.74 -15.00 6.79
C ASP A 100 -4.81 -14.12 8.06
N GLU A 101 -3.68 -13.82 8.68
CA GLU A 101 -3.64 -12.90 9.84
C GLU A 101 -4.17 -11.50 9.50
N ALA A 102 -3.84 -10.97 8.31
CA ALA A 102 -4.28 -9.65 7.90
C ALA A 102 -5.79 -9.59 7.63
N MET A 103 -6.38 -10.65 7.07
CA MET A 103 -7.81 -10.76 6.79
C MET A 103 -8.69 -10.75 8.05
N LYS A 104 -8.14 -11.14 9.21
CA LYS A 104 -8.85 -11.13 10.50
C LYS A 104 -9.08 -9.71 11.05
N LYS A 105 -8.48 -8.68 10.45
CA LYS A 105 -8.66 -7.29 10.88
C LYS A 105 -10.10 -6.82 10.64
N PRO A 106 -10.70 -6.02 11.55
CA PRO A 106 -12.05 -5.47 11.36
C PRO A 106 -12.24 -4.71 10.04
N SER A 107 -11.17 -4.10 9.53
CA SER A 107 -11.17 -3.41 8.24
C SER A 107 -11.49 -4.30 7.03
N CYS A 108 -11.28 -5.61 7.14
CA CYS A 108 -11.51 -6.57 6.04
C CYS A 108 -12.89 -7.26 6.15
N LYS A 109 -13.74 -6.88 7.11
CA LYS A 109 -15.08 -7.47 7.30
C LYS A 109 -15.98 -7.30 6.07
N LYS A 110 -15.88 -6.17 5.37
CA LYS A 110 -16.58 -5.89 4.10
C LYS A 110 -15.98 -6.63 2.90
N GLY A 111 -14.88 -7.35 3.11
CA GLY A 111 -14.07 -7.99 2.08
C GLY A 111 -12.74 -7.28 1.86
N PHE A 112 -12.03 -7.71 0.82
CA PHE A 112 -10.63 -7.37 0.62
C PHE A 112 -10.25 -7.30 -0.85
N ILE A 113 -9.09 -6.68 -1.11
CA ILE A 113 -8.41 -6.63 -2.39
C ILE A 113 -7.02 -7.24 -2.17
N LEU A 114 -6.74 -8.39 -2.79
CA LEU A 114 -5.39 -8.94 -2.87
C LEU A 114 -4.66 -8.29 -4.06
N ASP A 115 -3.61 -7.55 -3.76
CA ASP A 115 -2.79 -6.84 -4.75
C ASP A 115 -1.39 -7.46 -4.82
N GLY A 116 -1.08 -8.06 -5.97
CA GLY A 116 0.22 -8.70 -6.21
C GLY A 116 0.36 -10.12 -5.64
N PHE A 117 -0.74 -10.76 -5.26
CA PHE A 117 -0.83 -12.18 -4.86
C PHE A 117 -2.20 -12.75 -5.28
N PRO A 118 -2.30 -14.02 -5.74
CA PRO A 118 -1.21 -14.96 -6.00
C PRO A 118 -0.44 -14.61 -7.29
N ARG A 119 0.79 -15.11 -7.41
CA ARG A 119 1.67 -14.99 -8.58
C ARG A 119 1.95 -16.32 -9.27
N THR A 120 1.72 -17.43 -8.58
CA THR A 120 1.89 -18.79 -9.12
C THR A 120 0.62 -19.61 -8.89
N VAL A 121 0.48 -20.71 -9.65
CA VAL A 121 -0.63 -21.64 -9.45
C VAL A 121 -0.58 -22.27 -8.04
N ALA A 122 0.61 -22.60 -7.55
CA ALA A 122 0.79 -23.13 -6.19
C ALA A 122 0.30 -22.14 -5.11
N GLN A 123 0.57 -20.84 -5.28
CA GLN A 123 0.05 -19.79 -4.40
C GLN A 123 -1.48 -19.68 -4.49
N ALA A 124 -2.05 -19.79 -5.69
CA ALA A 124 -3.50 -19.75 -5.88
C ALA A 124 -4.19 -20.95 -5.18
N GLN A 125 -3.64 -22.16 -5.33
CA GLN A 125 -4.16 -23.36 -4.66
C GLN A 125 -4.11 -23.21 -3.13
N LYS A 126 -2.99 -22.77 -2.57
CA LYS A 126 -2.86 -22.53 -1.11
C LYS A 126 -3.79 -21.42 -0.62
N LEU A 127 -4.04 -20.39 -1.44
CA LEU A 127 -5.02 -19.35 -1.13
C LEU A 127 -6.42 -19.95 -1.07
N ASP A 128 -6.82 -20.73 -2.07
CA ASP A 128 -8.13 -21.38 -2.13
C ASP A 128 -8.34 -22.30 -0.94
N GLU A 129 -7.36 -23.15 -0.59
CA GLU A 129 -7.39 -24.02 0.59
C GLU A 129 -7.55 -23.23 1.91
N MET A 130 -6.92 -22.05 2.00
CA MET A 130 -7.03 -21.19 3.17
C MET A 130 -8.41 -20.52 3.25
N LEU A 131 -8.96 -20.05 2.12
CA LEU A 131 -10.27 -19.42 2.06
C LEU A 131 -11.41 -20.43 2.29
N GLU A 132 -11.29 -21.65 1.75
CA GLU A 132 -12.27 -22.72 1.93
C GLU A 132 -12.43 -23.10 3.41
N ARG A 133 -11.31 -23.21 4.15
CA ARG A 133 -11.31 -23.43 5.60
C ARG A 133 -12.05 -22.34 6.40
N GLN A 134 -12.21 -21.16 5.82
CA GLN A 134 -12.92 -20.03 6.43
C GLN A 134 -14.36 -19.87 5.91
N GLY A 135 -14.80 -20.74 5.00
CA GLY A 135 -16.10 -20.59 4.32
C GLY A 135 -16.16 -19.34 3.43
N VAL A 136 -15.01 -18.87 2.96
CA VAL A 136 -14.86 -17.67 2.14
C VAL A 136 -14.49 -18.06 0.70
N LYS A 137 -14.92 -17.27 -0.28
CA LYS A 137 -14.54 -17.45 -1.69
C LYS A 137 -14.10 -16.14 -2.32
N ILE A 138 -13.28 -16.22 -3.37
CA ILE A 138 -12.99 -15.06 -4.22
C ILE A 138 -14.21 -14.77 -5.10
N ASP A 139 -14.65 -13.51 -5.13
CA ASP A 139 -15.80 -13.08 -5.92
C ASP A 139 -15.40 -12.73 -7.37
N LYS A 140 -14.21 -12.15 -7.55
CA LYS A 140 -13.69 -11.80 -8.88
C LYS A 140 -12.17 -11.68 -8.90
N VAL A 141 -11.58 -12.11 -9.99
CA VAL A 141 -10.20 -11.79 -10.36
C VAL A 141 -10.24 -10.75 -11.47
N LEU A 142 -9.56 -9.62 -11.26
CA LEU A 142 -9.43 -8.54 -12.21
C LEU A 142 -8.05 -8.66 -12.87
N ASP A 143 -8.03 -9.04 -14.14
CA ASP A 143 -6.83 -9.08 -14.95
C ASP A 143 -6.62 -7.73 -15.64
N PHE A 144 -5.55 -7.04 -15.26
CA PHE A 144 -5.15 -5.76 -15.82
C PHE A 144 -4.30 -6.02 -17.06
N ALA A 145 -4.96 -6.55 -18.09
CA ALA A 145 -4.38 -6.76 -19.40
C ALA A 145 -3.93 -5.42 -19.98
N ILE A 146 -2.72 -5.42 -20.51
CA ILE A 146 -2.09 -4.25 -21.10
C ILE A 146 -1.15 -4.72 -22.20
N ASP A 147 -1.15 -4.00 -23.32
CA ASP A 147 -0.24 -4.24 -24.42
C ASP A 147 1.21 -3.95 -24.00
N ASP A 148 2.16 -4.78 -24.44
CA ASP A 148 3.57 -4.68 -24.04
C ASP A 148 4.17 -3.33 -24.44
N ALA A 149 3.84 -2.77 -25.59
CA ALA A 149 4.35 -1.47 -26.00
C ALA A 149 3.84 -0.33 -25.09
N VAL A 150 2.58 -0.43 -24.65
CA VAL A 150 2.00 0.51 -23.68
C VAL A 150 2.64 0.31 -22.30
N LEU A 151 2.92 -0.93 -21.92
CA LEU A 151 3.59 -1.26 -20.66
C LEU A 151 5.02 -0.70 -20.62
N GLU A 152 5.77 -0.86 -21.70
CA GLU A 152 7.11 -0.28 -21.86
C GLU A 152 7.06 1.24 -21.76
N GLU A 153 6.14 1.90 -22.44
CA GLU A 153 5.94 3.36 -22.34
C GLU A 153 5.63 3.76 -20.89
N ARG A 154 4.75 3.01 -20.21
CA ARG A 154 4.35 3.28 -18.83
C ARG A 154 5.47 3.10 -17.81
N ILE A 155 6.32 2.10 -18.01
CA ILE A 155 7.44 1.83 -17.12
C ILE A 155 8.58 2.83 -17.37
N SER A 156 8.92 3.06 -18.63
CA SER A 156 10.01 3.99 -19.01
C SER A 156 9.70 5.44 -18.66
N GLY A 157 8.43 5.86 -18.74
CA GLY A 157 8.01 7.21 -18.39
C GLY A 157 7.76 7.43 -16.90
N ARG A 158 7.78 6.39 -16.06
CA ARG A 158 7.53 6.50 -14.61
C ARG A 158 8.74 7.07 -13.89
N TRP A 159 8.51 8.12 -13.11
CA TRP A 159 9.50 8.61 -12.14
C TRP A 159 8.85 8.70 -10.76
N ILE A 160 9.64 8.44 -9.70
CA ILE A 160 9.23 8.66 -8.31
C ILE A 160 10.11 9.76 -7.70
N HIS A 161 9.52 10.82 -7.15
CA HIS A 161 10.27 11.83 -6.42
C HIS A 161 10.70 11.26 -5.06
N PRO A 162 12.00 10.97 -4.82
CA PRO A 162 12.41 10.14 -3.68
C PRO A 162 11.98 10.70 -2.33
N ALA A 163 12.12 12.01 -2.11
CA ALA A 163 11.83 12.63 -0.82
C ALA A 163 10.34 12.63 -0.45
N SER A 164 9.44 12.58 -1.43
CA SER A 164 7.98 12.60 -1.16
C SER A 164 7.26 11.28 -1.46
N GLY A 165 7.92 10.35 -2.15
CA GLY A 165 7.31 9.12 -2.67
C GLY A 165 6.27 9.32 -3.79
N ARG A 166 5.95 10.55 -4.19
CA ARG A 166 5.01 10.81 -5.29
C ARG A 166 5.52 10.25 -6.60
N SER A 167 4.65 9.52 -7.28
CA SER A 167 4.87 8.98 -8.61
C SER A 167 4.34 9.94 -9.67
N TYR A 168 5.14 10.20 -10.70
CA TYR A 168 4.77 10.95 -11.90
C TYR A 168 4.97 10.07 -13.12
N HIS A 169 4.43 10.52 -14.25
CA HIS A 169 4.70 9.92 -15.54
C HIS A 169 4.84 11.00 -16.61
N THR A 170 5.92 10.98 -17.40
CA THR A 170 6.23 12.01 -18.42
C THR A 170 5.07 12.37 -19.35
N LYS A 171 4.27 11.37 -19.77
CA LYS A 171 3.07 11.54 -20.60
C LYS A 171 1.73 11.50 -19.85
N PHE A 172 1.46 10.46 -19.06
CA PHE A 172 0.13 10.20 -18.49
C PHE A 172 -0.20 10.97 -17.20
N ALA A 173 0.82 11.41 -16.47
CA ALA A 173 0.69 12.16 -15.23
C ALA A 173 1.92 13.06 -15.03
N PRO A 174 2.16 14.00 -15.97
CA PRO A 174 3.36 14.81 -15.93
C PRO A 174 3.35 15.72 -14.70
N PRO A 175 4.53 16.02 -14.13
CA PRO A 175 4.65 17.17 -13.23
C PRO A 175 4.24 18.45 -13.97
N ARG A 176 3.94 19.52 -13.23
CA ARG A 176 3.78 20.86 -13.82
C ARG A 176 5.09 21.37 -14.43
N VAL A 177 6.23 20.98 -13.86
CA VAL A 177 7.56 21.31 -14.37
C VAL A 177 8.38 20.03 -14.51
N PRO A 178 8.92 19.70 -15.71
CA PRO A 178 9.73 18.50 -15.92
C PRO A 178 10.88 18.37 -14.91
N GLY A 179 11.03 17.17 -14.34
CA GLY A 179 12.04 16.86 -13.32
C GLY A 179 11.77 17.38 -11.91
N VAL A 180 10.69 18.15 -11.68
CA VAL A 180 10.44 18.80 -10.40
C VAL A 180 9.13 18.31 -9.78
N ASP A 181 9.18 18.03 -8.48
CA ASP A 181 8.00 17.72 -7.70
C ASP A 181 7.08 18.94 -7.48
N ASP A 182 5.78 18.79 -7.75
CA ASP A 182 4.84 19.91 -7.78
C ASP A 182 4.63 20.64 -6.45
N VAL A 183 4.70 19.92 -5.32
CA VAL A 183 4.38 20.51 -4.00
C VAL A 183 5.65 21.07 -3.39
N ILE A 184 6.78 20.37 -3.51
CA ILE A 184 8.07 20.91 -3.10
C ILE A 184 8.35 22.18 -3.91
N ASN A 185 8.17 22.17 -5.23
CA ASN A 185 8.31 23.37 -6.06
C ASN A 185 7.41 24.53 -5.60
N TYR A 186 6.14 24.23 -5.31
CA TYR A 186 5.18 25.23 -4.83
C TYR A 186 5.67 25.91 -3.55
N TYR A 187 6.12 25.14 -2.56
CA TYR A 187 6.60 25.69 -1.29
C TYR A 187 8.02 26.28 -1.38
N SER A 188 8.87 25.78 -2.28
CA SER A 188 10.20 26.35 -2.55
C SER A 188 10.08 27.77 -3.08
N LYS A 189 9.10 28.04 -3.96
CA LYS A 189 8.81 29.40 -4.45
C LYS A 189 8.35 30.36 -3.35
N LYS A 190 7.82 29.84 -2.24
CA LYS A 190 7.46 30.62 -1.05
C LYS A 190 8.61 30.78 -0.07
N GLY A 191 9.76 30.14 -0.32
CA GLY A 191 10.94 30.23 0.55
C GLY A 191 10.78 29.50 1.89
N ILE A 192 9.84 28.56 2.00
CA ILE A 192 9.51 27.88 3.28
C ILE A 192 9.80 26.38 3.28
N VAL A 193 10.54 25.88 2.29
CA VAL A 193 11.01 24.48 2.27
C VAL A 193 12.32 24.38 3.01
N ALA A 194 12.35 23.54 4.05
CA ALA A 194 13.58 23.08 4.68
C ALA A 194 13.87 21.65 4.27
N THR A 195 15.13 21.35 3.94
CA THR A 195 15.59 20.00 3.59
C THR A 195 16.36 19.42 4.76
N LEU A 196 15.93 18.25 5.24
CA LEU A 196 16.53 17.52 6.35
C LEU A 196 17.24 16.27 5.83
N HIS A 197 18.38 15.92 6.42
CA HIS A 197 19.24 14.83 5.95
C HIS A 197 18.93 13.55 6.74
N ALA A 198 17.84 12.88 6.35
CA ALA A 198 17.28 11.74 7.07
C ALA A 198 18.19 10.49 7.10
N GLU A 199 19.26 10.46 6.33
CA GLU A 199 20.30 9.42 6.37
C GLU A 199 21.21 9.52 7.61
N LYS A 200 21.21 10.65 8.31
CA LYS A 200 22.00 10.86 9.52
C LYS A 200 21.39 10.16 10.74
N PRO A 201 22.17 9.96 11.82
CA PRO A 201 21.63 9.49 13.10
C PRO A 201 20.41 10.30 13.56
N LEU A 202 19.44 9.64 14.22
CA LEU A 202 18.18 10.26 14.65
C LEU A 202 18.40 11.52 15.51
N THR A 203 19.46 11.54 16.32
CA THR A 203 19.87 12.69 17.13
C THR A 203 20.18 13.91 16.27
N ASP A 204 20.95 13.71 15.21
CA ASP A 204 21.42 14.78 14.33
C ASP A 204 20.27 15.33 13.49
N VAL A 205 19.39 14.44 13.02
CA VAL A 205 18.15 14.84 12.35
C VAL A 205 17.26 15.65 13.29
N THR A 206 17.18 15.25 14.56
CA THR A 206 16.40 15.98 15.58
C THR A 206 16.96 17.39 15.80
N ASP A 207 18.28 17.55 15.80
CA ASP A 207 18.92 18.86 15.95
C ASP A 207 18.76 19.72 14.68
N GLU A 208 18.82 19.14 13.49
CA GLU A 208 18.45 19.83 12.25
C GLU A 208 17.01 20.34 12.28
N VAL A 209 16.06 19.51 12.74
CA VAL A 209 14.65 19.91 12.91
C VAL A 209 14.55 21.10 13.86
N ARG A 210 15.21 21.04 15.03
CA ARG A 210 15.19 22.15 16.00
C ARG A 210 15.73 23.44 15.40
N LYS A 211 16.84 23.36 14.66
CA LYS A 211 17.47 24.52 14.01
C LYS A 211 16.60 25.15 12.93
N VAL A 212 15.79 24.34 12.24
CA VAL A 212 14.85 24.84 11.22
C VAL A 212 13.63 25.49 11.86
N LEU A 213 13.20 25.02 13.04
CA LEU A 213 12.02 25.51 13.75
C LEU A 213 12.29 26.70 14.68
N SER A 214 13.55 27.00 14.99
CA SER A 214 13.98 28.17 15.78
C SER A 214 14.08 29.43 14.94
#